data_AF-A0A6B3GNP4-F1
#
_entry.id   AF-A0A6B3GNP4-F1
#
_cell.length_a   1.000
_cell.length_b   1.000
_cell.length_c   1.000
_cell.angle_alpha   90.00
_cell.angle_beta   90.00
_cell.angle_gamma   90.00
#
_symmetry.space_group_name_H-M   'P 1'
#
loop_
_entity.id
_entity.type
_entity.pdbx_description
1 polymer ?
#
loop_
_entity_poly.entity_id
_entity_poly.type
_entity_poly.pdbx_seq_one_letter_code
_entity_poly.pdbx_strand_id
1 'polypeptide(L)'
;MNPRLLRTVGRALAVLGLTGAAVLAPSGPASAAPQPIGRCTTSSGVVLAVDFSHWGGPVYRSCGTTPTTGYELLNQGGWRTTGTGHDGPAFICRIGYSGHQGGKQY
;
A
#
# COMPACT_ATOMS: atom_id res chain seq x y z
N MET A 1 -23.60 -44.01 -15.09
CA MET A 1 -22.60 -42.99 -14.66
C MET A 1 -22.48 -43.06 -13.14
N ASN A 2 -21.29 -43.25 -12.58
CA ASN A 2 -21.11 -43.62 -11.18
C ASN A 2 -21.06 -42.35 -10.29
N PRO A 3 -22.04 -42.10 -9.40
CA PRO A 3 -22.20 -40.82 -8.68
C PRO A 3 -21.05 -40.52 -7.71
N ARG A 4 -20.26 -41.54 -7.36
CA ARG A 4 -19.05 -41.40 -6.53
C ARG A 4 -17.92 -40.69 -7.27
N LEU A 5 -17.74 -40.96 -8.57
CA LEU A 5 -16.69 -40.33 -9.40
C LEU A 5 -16.97 -38.83 -9.64
N LEU A 6 -18.24 -38.44 -9.81
CA LEU A 6 -18.62 -37.03 -9.96
C LEU A 6 -18.26 -36.19 -8.72
N ARG A 7 -18.45 -36.77 -7.51
CA ARG A 7 -18.14 -36.08 -6.26
C ARG A 7 -16.64 -35.89 -6.03
N THR A 8 -15.81 -36.86 -6.42
CA THR A 8 -14.35 -36.74 -6.30
C THR A 8 -13.78 -35.72 -7.28
N VAL A 9 -14.26 -35.71 -8.53
CA VAL A 9 -13.84 -34.73 -9.56
C VAL A 9 -14.24 -33.31 -9.15
N GLY A 10 -15.46 -33.13 -8.63
CA GLY A 10 -15.91 -31.81 -8.14
C GLY A 10 -15.05 -31.27 -6.98
N ARG A 11 -14.63 -32.14 -6.06
CA ARG A 11 -13.72 -31.75 -4.95
C ARG A 11 -12.32 -31.40 -5.44
N ALA A 12 -11.76 -32.16 -6.38
CA ALA A 12 -10.44 -31.88 -6.93
C ALA A 12 -10.39 -30.54 -7.69
N LEU A 13 -11.43 -30.23 -8.47
CA LEU A 13 -11.55 -28.94 -9.18
C LEU A 13 -11.72 -27.77 -8.20
N ALA A 14 -12.45 -27.94 -7.11
CA ALA A 14 -12.59 -26.89 -6.09
C ALA A 14 -11.26 -26.56 -5.41
N VAL A 15 -10.42 -27.55 -5.11
CA VAL A 15 -9.11 -27.35 -4.49
C VAL A 15 -8.11 -26.70 -5.46
N LEU A 16 -8.11 -27.10 -6.73
CA LEU A 16 -7.30 -26.42 -7.76
C LEU A 16 -7.76 -24.97 -7.98
N GLY A 17 -9.08 -24.71 -7.97
CA GLY A 17 -9.63 -23.37 -8.10
C GLY A 17 -9.18 -22.43 -6.97
N LEU A 18 -9.21 -22.89 -5.72
CA LEU A 18 -8.78 -22.08 -4.57
C LEU A 18 -7.28 -21.78 -4.57
N THR A 19 -6.44 -22.72 -5.00
CA THR A 19 -4.98 -22.51 -5.05
C THR A 19 -4.57 -21.59 -6.19
N GLY A 20 -5.21 -21.70 -7.37
CA GLY A 20 -4.97 -20.79 -8.50
C GLY A 20 -5.38 -19.33 -8.21
N ALA A 21 -6.47 -19.13 -7.47
CA ALA A 21 -6.96 -17.79 -7.15
C ALA A 21 -6.01 -16.99 -6.22
N ALA A 22 -5.27 -17.66 -5.33
CA ALA A 22 -4.32 -17.00 -4.43
C ALA A 22 -3.06 -16.50 -5.15
N VAL A 23 -2.64 -17.16 -6.24
CA VAL A 23 -1.43 -16.80 -7.00
C VAL A 23 -1.68 -15.63 -7.96
N LEU A 24 -2.92 -15.45 -8.42
CA LEU A 24 -3.32 -14.36 -9.31
C LEU A 24 -3.78 -13.10 -8.55
N ALA A 25 -3.79 -13.12 -7.22
CA ALA A 25 -4.12 -11.94 -6.44
C ALA A 25 -3.03 -10.87 -6.69
N PRO A 26 -3.38 -9.67 -7.17
CA PRO A 26 -2.42 -8.58 -7.25
C PRO A 26 -1.88 -8.31 -5.85
N SER A 27 -0.55 -8.40 -5.68
CA SER A 27 0.14 -7.99 -4.47
C SER A 27 -0.03 -6.47 -4.33
N GLY A 28 -1.09 -6.05 -3.64
CA GLY A 28 -1.24 -4.67 -3.22
C GLY A 28 0.02 -4.23 -2.45
N PRO A 29 0.45 -2.97 -2.57
CA PRO A 29 1.63 -2.49 -1.86
C PRO A 29 1.48 -2.77 -0.37
N ALA A 30 2.53 -3.33 0.23
CA ALA A 30 2.56 -3.64 1.65
C ALA A 30 2.22 -2.37 2.44
N SER A 31 1.13 -2.43 3.20
CA SER A 31 0.67 -1.33 4.03
C SER A 31 1.53 -1.26 5.29
N ALA A 32 2.51 -0.37 5.32
CA ALA A 32 3.21 -0.02 6.54
C ALA A 32 2.44 1.07 7.30
N ALA A 33 2.32 0.89 8.62
CA ALA A 33 1.87 1.97 9.48
C ALA A 33 2.92 3.10 9.47
N PRO A 34 2.50 4.38 9.43
CA PRO A 34 3.42 5.51 9.46
C PRO A 34 4.44 5.33 10.58
N GLN A 35 5.73 5.28 10.24
CA GLN A 35 6.77 5.27 11.26
C GLN A 35 6.96 6.70 11.79
N PRO A 36 7.03 6.87 13.12
CA PRO A 36 7.32 8.17 13.71
C PRO A 36 8.70 8.65 13.24
N ILE A 37 8.85 9.96 13.06
CA ILE A 37 10.08 10.57 12.54
C ILE A 37 11.32 10.19 13.34
N GLY A 38 11.18 9.93 14.65
CA GLY A 38 12.26 9.51 15.54
C GLY A 38 12.88 8.14 15.21
N ARG A 39 12.33 7.39 14.24
CA ARG A 39 12.96 6.17 13.70
C ARG A 39 14.11 6.46 12.73
N CYS A 40 14.11 7.64 12.13
CA CYS A 40 15.21 8.07 11.27
C CYS A 40 16.31 8.67 12.15
N THR A 41 17.55 8.33 11.84
CA THR A 41 18.73 8.92 12.47
C THR A 41 19.49 9.77 11.46
N THR A 42 20.58 10.40 11.88
CA THR A 42 21.48 11.15 10.98
C THR A 42 22.14 10.27 9.92
N SER A 43 22.15 8.94 10.10
CA SER A 43 22.84 8.00 9.21
C SER A 43 21.96 6.83 8.75
N SER A 44 20.68 6.79 9.12
CA SER A 44 19.79 5.67 8.81
C SER A 44 18.36 6.13 8.53
N GLY A 45 17.77 5.51 7.51
CA GLY A 45 16.42 5.82 7.03
C GLY A 45 16.38 7.01 6.07
N VAL A 46 15.19 7.28 5.56
CA VAL A 46 14.89 8.40 4.66
C VAL A 46 13.74 9.21 5.26
N VAL A 47 13.95 10.52 5.39
CA VAL A 47 12.90 11.43 5.87
C VAL A 47 12.00 11.82 4.70
N LEU A 48 10.70 11.56 4.84
CA LEU A 48 9.67 12.10 3.98
C LEU A 48 9.10 13.36 4.64
N ALA A 49 9.07 14.46 3.89
CA ALA A 49 8.41 15.70 4.30
C ALA A 49 7.35 16.08 3.26
N VAL A 50 6.13 16.33 3.72
CA VAL A 50 5.04 16.85 2.89
C VAL A 50 4.65 18.21 3.41
N ASP A 51 4.80 19.21 2.55
CA ASP A 51 4.65 20.61 2.89
C ASP A 51 3.26 21.12 2.48
N PHE A 52 2.45 21.49 3.47
CA PHE A 52 1.16 22.15 3.25
C PHE A 52 1.21 23.67 3.47
N SER A 53 2.40 24.26 3.62
CA SER A 53 2.57 25.68 3.96
C SER A 53 1.92 26.62 2.96
N HIS A 54 1.90 26.25 1.68
CA HIS A 54 1.20 27.00 0.64
C HIS A 54 -0.30 27.21 0.94
N TRP A 55 -0.93 26.28 1.68
CA TRP A 55 -2.33 26.36 2.09
C TRP A 55 -2.50 26.76 3.57
N GLY A 56 -1.46 27.28 4.21
CA GLY A 56 -1.47 27.65 5.64
C GLY A 56 -1.39 26.45 6.58
N GLY A 57 -1.06 25.25 6.08
CA GLY A 57 -0.90 24.04 6.87
C GLY A 57 0.54 23.80 7.37
N PRO A 58 0.74 22.80 8.24
CA PRO A 58 2.07 22.44 8.73
C PRO A 58 2.85 21.56 7.72
N VAL A 59 4.14 21.37 7.98
CA VAL A 59 4.94 20.33 7.32
C VAL A 59 4.84 19.03 8.11
N TYR A 60 4.31 17.97 7.50
CA TYR A 60 4.28 16.65 8.11
C TYR A 60 5.55 15.87 7.77
N ARG A 61 6.10 15.17 8.76
CA ARG A 61 7.33 14.38 8.61
C ARG A 61 7.16 12.97 9.11
N SER A 62 7.72 12.02 8.38
CA SER A 62 7.74 10.60 8.71
C SER A 62 9.05 9.95 8.29
N CYS A 63 9.34 8.77 8.81
CA CYS A 63 10.53 8.01 8.45
C CYS A 63 10.18 6.81 7.55
N GLY A 64 10.96 6.58 6.48
CA GLY A 64 11.02 5.30 5.79
C GLY A 64 12.32 4.59 6.16
N THR A 65 12.27 3.35 6.64
CA THR A 65 13.47 2.65 7.12
C THR A 65 14.24 1.95 6.00
N THR A 66 13.52 1.41 5.02
CA THR A 66 14.10 0.64 3.90
C THR A 66 13.33 0.85 2.58
N PRO A 67 13.03 2.09 2.16
CA PRO A 67 12.40 2.30 0.86
C PRO A 67 13.42 2.06 -0.26
N THR A 68 13.01 1.38 -1.32
CA THR A 68 13.78 1.25 -2.57
C THR A 68 13.29 2.21 -3.65
N THR A 69 12.10 2.80 -3.47
CA THR A 69 11.52 3.81 -4.35
C THR A 69 10.84 4.93 -3.55
N GLY A 70 10.61 6.09 -4.20
CA GLY A 70 9.84 7.18 -3.61
C GLY A 70 8.39 6.82 -3.30
N TYR A 71 7.79 5.94 -4.12
CA TYR A 71 6.42 5.45 -3.88
C TYR A 71 6.34 4.59 -2.61
N GLU A 72 7.33 3.72 -2.39
CA GLU A 72 7.43 2.96 -1.14
C GLU A 72 7.64 3.88 0.06
N LEU A 73 8.49 4.91 -0.06
CA LEU A 73 8.69 5.90 0.99
C LEU A 73 7.38 6.62 1.37
N LEU A 74 6.59 7.05 0.38
CA LEU A 74 5.27 7.64 0.60
C LEU A 74 4.35 6.71 1.40
N ASN A 75 4.24 5.45 0.97
CA ASN A 75 3.39 4.47 1.65
C ASN A 75 3.90 4.13 3.07
N GLN A 76 5.21 4.00 3.26
CA GLN A 76 5.82 3.79 4.59
C GLN A 76 5.65 4.99 5.51
N GLY A 77 5.62 6.20 4.95
CA GLY A 77 5.31 7.42 5.68
C GLY A 77 3.85 7.58 6.11
N GLY A 78 2.99 6.60 5.79
CA GLY A 78 1.56 6.64 6.11
C GLY A 78 0.71 7.43 5.13
N TRP A 79 1.26 7.76 3.96
CA TRP A 79 0.55 8.46 2.90
C TRP A 79 -0.14 7.45 1.99
N ARG A 80 -1.37 7.77 1.58
CA ARG A 80 -2.15 6.96 0.66
C ARG A 80 -2.42 7.72 -0.60
N THR A 81 -2.15 7.07 -1.73
CA THR A 81 -2.46 7.56 -3.06
C THR A 81 -3.76 6.93 -3.55
N THR A 82 -4.57 7.69 -4.29
CA THR A 82 -5.70 7.14 -5.07
C THR A 82 -5.70 7.73 -6.48
N GLY A 83 -6.51 7.16 -7.36
CA GLY A 83 -6.61 7.59 -8.75
C GLY A 83 -5.47 7.06 -9.64
N THR A 84 -4.64 6.15 -9.14
CA THR A 84 -3.48 5.56 -9.84
C THR A 84 -3.84 4.41 -10.78
N GLY A 85 -5.12 4.26 -11.15
CA GLY A 85 -5.61 3.09 -11.89
C GLY A 85 -5.19 3.08 -13.36
N HIS A 86 -5.28 4.22 -14.04
CA HIS A 86 -4.96 4.35 -15.46
C HIS A 86 -3.44 4.43 -15.69
N ASP A 87 -2.76 5.30 -14.93
CA ASP A 87 -1.35 5.66 -15.17
C ASP A 87 -0.37 5.01 -14.16
N GLY A 88 -0.88 4.19 -13.25
CA GLY A 88 -0.08 3.52 -12.24
C GLY A 88 0.36 4.45 -11.09
N PRO A 89 1.10 3.91 -10.10
CA PRO A 89 1.50 4.62 -8.89
C PRO A 89 2.47 5.79 -9.12
N ALA A 90 3.09 5.86 -10.30
CA ALA A 90 3.94 6.98 -10.68
C ALA A 90 3.14 8.28 -10.92
N PHE A 91 1.83 8.17 -11.15
CA PHE A 91 0.95 9.31 -11.38
C PHE A 91 0.03 9.53 -10.18
N ILE A 92 0.47 10.42 -9.28
CA ILE A 92 -0.22 10.70 -8.02
C ILE A 92 -1.19 11.85 -8.22
N CYS A 93 -2.48 11.55 -8.44
CA CYS A 93 -3.52 12.56 -8.57
C CYS A 93 -3.99 13.12 -7.22
N ARG A 94 -3.99 12.27 -6.18
CA ARG A 94 -4.52 12.59 -4.85
C ARG A 94 -3.76 11.88 -3.75
N ILE A 95 -3.52 12.59 -2.64
CA ILE A 95 -2.86 12.04 -1.44
C ILE A 95 -3.67 12.31 -0.18
N GLY A 96 -3.64 11.35 0.76
CA GLY A 96 -4.13 11.55 2.12
C GLY A 96 -3.13 11.03 3.15
N TYR A 97 -3.20 11.57 4.36
CA TYR A 97 -2.30 11.25 5.47
C TYR A 97 -3.10 10.82 6.69
N SER A 98 -2.84 9.63 7.24
CA SER A 98 -3.61 9.14 8.40
C SER A 98 -3.49 10.03 9.64
N GLY A 99 -2.41 10.79 9.79
CA GLY A 99 -2.24 11.77 10.86
C GLY A 99 -2.96 13.11 10.62
N HIS A 100 -3.65 13.29 9.49
CA HIS A 100 -4.42 14.49 9.17
C HIS A 100 -5.83 14.14 8.71
N GLN A 101 -6.85 14.69 9.38
CA GLN A 101 -8.26 14.49 9.02
C GLN A 101 -8.66 13.03 8.75
N GLY A 102 -8.10 12.09 9.50
CA GLY A 102 -8.42 10.66 9.38
C GLY A 102 -7.98 10.01 8.05
N GLY A 103 -7.02 10.58 7.33
CA GLY A 103 -6.54 10.00 6.06
C GLY A 103 -7.38 10.36 4.84
N LYS A 104 -8.26 11.37 4.95
CA LYS A 104 -9.01 11.89 3.81
C LYS A 104 -8.04 12.33 2.69
N GLN A 105 -8.38 11.95 1.47
CA GLN A 105 -7.57 12.23 0.27
C GLN A 105 -8.15 13.41 -0.49
N TYR A 106 -7.28 14.24 -1.05
CA TYR A 106 -7.61 15.44 -1.82
C TYR A 106 -6.98 15.38 -3.20
#